data_AF-A0A2E0FGP0-F1
#
_entry.id   AF-A0A2E0FGP0-F1
#
_cell.length_a   1.000
_cell.length_b   1.000
_cell.length_c   1.000
_cell.angle_alpha   90.00
_cell.angle_beta   90.00
_cell.angle_gamma   90.00
#
_symmetry.space_group_name_H-M   'P 1'
#
loop_
_entity.id
_entity.type
_entity.pdbx_description
1 polymer ?
#
loop_
_entity_poly.entity_id
_entity_poly.type
_entity_poly.pdbx_seq_one_letter_code
_entity_poly.pdbx_strand_id
1 'polypeptide(L)'
;MRDKKSFLNVTFKVEKNPTYTGNHFSARVNRVKGCTFPLGTTEQEMIDQYHNQVVLEKDIDGNKVLAGDIHRVVEIVNCFEDHGYFSK
;
A
#
# COMPACT_ATOMS: atom_id res chain seq x y z
N MET A 1 -9.20 10.11 -26.91
CA MET A 1 -9.32 8.67 -26.62
C MET A 1 -8.59 8.42 -25.31
N ARG A 2 -9.23 7.81 -24.29
CA ARG A 2 -8.53 7.45 -23.03
C ARG A 2 -7.81 6.13 -23.26
N ASP A 3 -6.56 6.05 -22.84
CA ASP A 3 -5.79 4.81 -22.97
C ASP A 3 -6.23 3.83 -21.86
N LYS A 4 -6.60 2.61 -22.26
CA LYS A 4 -6.89 1.51 -21.32
C LYS A 4 -5.56 0.93 -20.85
N LYS A 5 -5.26 1.02 -19.56
CA LYS A 5 -4.06 0.41 -18.95
C LYS A 5 -4.47 -0.71 -18.00
N SER A 6 -3.81 -1.85 -18.12
CA SER A 6 -3.91 -2.97 -17.18
C SER A 6 -2.94 -2.79 -16.02
N PHE A 7 -3.32 -3.26 -14.83
CA PHE A 7 -2.49 -3.28 -13.63
C PHE A 7 -2.95 -4.39 -12.67
N LEU A 8 -2.11 -4.76 -11.72
CA LEU A 8 -2.50 -5.62 -10.60
C LEU A 8 -3.18 -4.79 -9.51
N ASN A 9 -4.39 -5.19 -9.12
CA ASN A 9 -5.10 -4.64 -7.98
C ASN A 9 -4.98 -5.60 -6.80
N VAL A 10 -4.36 -5.12 -5.73
CA VAL A 10 -3.92 -5.95 -4.60
C VAL A 10 -4.60 -5.51 -3.31
N THR A 11 -4.98 -6.51 -2.52
CA THR A 11 -5.41 -6.33 -1.14
C THR A 11 -4.42 -7.02 -0.22
N PHE A 12 -3.74 -6.24 0.62
CA PHE A 12 -2.90 -6.76 1.69
C PHE A 12 -3.73 -6.97 2.95
N LYS A 13 -3.50 -8.09 3.64
CA LYS A 13 -3.76 -8.18 5.08
C LYS A 13 -2.56 -7.62 5.79
N VAL A 14 -2.81 -6.71 6.72
CA VAL A 14 -1.78 -6.04 7.48
C VAL A 14 -2.06 -6.19 8.96
N GLU A 15 -1.01 -6.03 9.75
CA GLU A 15 -1.11 -5.86 11.19
C GLU A 15 -0.29 -4.65 11.60
N LYS A 16 -0.65 -4.06 12.74
CA LYS A 16 0.12 -2.96 13.32
C LYS A 16 1.56 -3.44 13.55
N ASN A 17 2.52 -2.67 13.03
CA ASN A 17 3.92 -2.91 13.31
C ASN A 17 4.16 -2.71 14.82
N PRO A 18 4.71 -3.70 15.56
CA PRO A 18 4.85 -3.62 17.02
C PRO A 18 5.74 -2.46 17.49
N THR A 19 6.64 -1.96 16.63
CA THR A 19 7.49 -0.82 16.94
C THR A 19 6.79 0.54 16.76
N TYR A 20 5.61 0.56 16.14
CA TYR A 20 4.86 1.79 15.90
C TYR A 20 4.13 2.26 17.16
N THR A 21 4.60 3.36 17.74
CA THR A 21 4.02 3.99 18.94
C THR A 21 3.00 5.08 18.63
N GLY A 22 2.88 5.52 17.38
CA GLY A 22 1.92 6.55 16.97
C GLY A 22 0.45 6.10 16.98
N ASN A 23 -0.45 7.06 16.83
CA ASN A 23 -1.92 6.85 16.83
C ASN A 23 -2.56 7.19 15.47
N HIS A 24 -1.81 7.02 14.36
CA HIS A 24 -2.37 7.23 13.03
C HIS A 24 -3.55 6.29 12.78
N PHE A 25 -4.59 6.77 12.10
CA PHE A 25 -5.80 5.98 11.82
C PHE A 25 -5.47 4.65 11.12
N SER A 26 -4.49 4.65 10.21
CA SER A 26 -4.04 3.43 9.52
C SER A 26 -3.63 2.33 10.49
N ALA A 27 -3.02 2.64 11.64
CA ALA A 27 -2.60 1.62 12.62
C ALA A 27 -3.74 0.76 13.18
N ARG A 28 -5.00 1.14 12.92
CA ARG A 28 -6.21 0.43 13.35
C ARG A 28 -6.79 -0.48 12.26
N VAL A 29 -6.25 -0.45 11.04
CA VAL A 29 -6.74 -1.28 9.94
C VAL A 29 -6.03 -2.63 9.92
N ASN A 30 -6.72 -3.66 9.46
CA ASN A 30 -6.18 -5.01 9.26
C ASN A 30 -6.12 -5.42 7.77
N ARG A 31 -6.61 -4.56 6.87
CA ARG A 31 -6.60 -4.76 5.43
C ARG A 31 -6.42 -3.43 4.71
N VAL A 32 -5.60 -3.44 3.67
CA VAL A 32 -5.43 -2.32 2.74
C VAL A 32 -5.79 -2.80 1.35
N LYS A 33 -6.75 -2.12 0.72
CA LYS A 33 -7.27 -2.44 -0.60
C LYS A 33 -6.87 -1.36 -1.60
N GLY A 34 -6.94 -1.67 -2.89
CA GLY A 34 -6.71 -0.70 -3.96
C GLY A 34 -5.24 -0.34 -4.12
N CYS A 35 -4.32 -1.22 -3.70
CA CYS A 35 -2.91 -1.08 -4.00
C CYS A 35 -2.69 -1.52 -5.45
N THR A 36 -2.33 -0.57 -6.31
CA THR A 36 -2.17 -0.80 -7.76
C THR A 36 -0.70 -0.95 -8.12
N PHE A 37 -0.35 -2.04 -8.81
CA PHE A 37 1.02 -2.33 -9.24
C PHE A 37 1.07 -2.65 -10.75
N PRO A 38 2.21 -2.42 -11.43
CA PRO A 38 2.39 -2.88 -12.80
C PRO A 38 2.17 -4.40 -12.94
N LEU A 39 1.74 -4.84 -14.13
CA LEU A 39 1.74 -6.27 -14.44
C LEU A 39 3.17 -6.83 -14.36
N GLY A 40 3.31 -8.05 -13.83
CA GLY A 40 4.60 -8.72 -13.68
C GLY A 40 5.40 -8.33 -12.43
N THR A 41 4.92 -7.38 -11.62
CA THR A 41 5.51 -7.13 -10.30
C THR A 41 5.38 -8.38 -9.43
N THR A 42 6.47 -8.75 -8.75
CA THR A 42 6.50 -9.88 -7.82
C THR A 42 5.87 -9.53 -6.48
N GLU A 43 5.46 -10.52 -5.71
CA GLU A 43 4.88 -10.31 -4.37
C GLU A 43 5.79 -9.49 -3.46
N GLN A 44 7.10 -9.79 -3.43
CA GLN A 44 8.05 -9.06 -2.60
C GLN A 44 8.17 -7.59 -3.04
N GLU A 45 8.23 -7.32 -4.34
CA GLU A 45 8.27 -5.95 -4.86
C GLU A 45 7.00 -5.17 -4.53
N MET A 46 5.82 -5.82 -4.54
CA MET A 46 4.56 -5.18 -4.14
C MET A 46 4.59 -4.79 -2.65
N ILE A 47 5.10 -5.69 -1.80
CA ILE A 47 5.23 -5.45 -0.35
C ILE A 47 6.24 -4.32 -0.09
N ASP A 48 7.38 -4.34 -0.76
CA ASP A 48 8.42 -3.31 -0.61
C ASP A 48 7.92 -1.94 -1.09
N GLN A 49 7.25 -1.89 -2.24
CA GLN A 49 6.64 -0.66 -2.72
C GLN A 49 5.57 -0.15 -1.77
N TYR A 50 4.72 -1.03 -1.24
CA TYR A 50 3.72 -0.68 -0.24
C TYR A 50 4.37 -0.09 1.01
N HIS A 51 5.36 -0.76 1.60
CA HIS A 51 6.04 -0.28 2.81
C HIS A 51 6.72 1.08 2.62
N ASN A 52 7.17 1.40 1.41
CA ASN A 52 7.78 2.69 1.07
C ASN A 52 6.76 3.80 0.74
N GLN A 53 5.46 3.52 0.72
CA GLN A 53 4.44 4.56 0.48
C GLN A 53 4.43 5.57 1.63
N VAL A 54 4.42 6.85 1.27
CA VAL A 54 4.29 7.94 2.23
C VAL A 54 2.85 7.98 2.73
N VAL A 55 2.68 7.83 4.03
CA VAL A 55 1.39 7.99 4.70
C VAL A 55 1.22 9.43 5.18
N LEU A 56 2.28 10.00 5.76
CA LEU A 56 2.34 11.41 6.16
C LEU A 56 3.72 11.98 5.82
N GLU A 57 3.76 13.15 5.20
CA GLU A 57 5.04 13.84 4.94
C GLU A 57 5.69 14.37 6.23
N LYS A 58 4.87 14.76 7.22
CA LYS A 58 5.30 15.19 8.55
C LYS A 58 4.22 14.85 9.58
N ASP A 59 4.61 14.17 10.66
CA ASP A 59 3.79 14.02 11.86
C ASP A 59 3.94 15.23 12.80
N ILE A 60 3.36 15.12 14.01
CA ILE A 60 3.44 16.13 15.08
C ILE A 60 4.89 16.43 15.48
N ASP A 61 5.78 15.45 15.41
CA ASP A 61 7.20 15.57 15.75
C ASP A 61 8.06 15.95 14.53
N GLY A 62 7.44 16.15 13.37
CA GLY A 62 8.08 16.53 12.12
C GLY A 62 8.67 15.36 11.33
N ASN A 63 8.41 14.12 11.71
CA ASN A 63 8.93 12.92 11.05
C ASN A 63 8.05 12.52 9.86
N LYS A 64 8.69 12.05 8.80
CA LYS A 64 8.00 11.41 7.68
C LYS A 64 7.59 10.00 8.12
N VAL A 65 6.34 9.63 7.82
CA VAL A 65 5.77 8.33 8.18
C VAL A 65 5.46 7.55 6.92
N LEU A 66 6.04 6.36 6.80
CA LEU A 66 5.81 5.41 5.73
C LEU A 66 4.81 4.34 6.16
N ALA A 67 4.21 3.64 5.19
CA ALA A 67 3.27 2.57 5.50
C ALA A 67 3.93 1.41 6.26
N GLY A 68 5.21 1.12 5.97
CA GLY A 68 6.00 0.10 6.67
C GLY A 68 6.32 0.46 8.13
N ASP A 69 6.35 1.75 8.47
CA ASP A 69 6.47 2.17 9.87
C ASP A 69 5.22 1.77 10.66
N ILE A 70 4.05 1.83 10.03
CA ILE A 70 2.75 1.58 10.67
C ILE A 70 2.37 0.09 10.61
N HIS A 71 2.69 -0.58 9.50
CA HIS A 71 2.19 -1.92 9.18
C HIS A 71 3.29 -2.92 8.88
N ARG A 72 3.03 -4.17 9.25
CA ARG A 72 3.61 -5.35 8.62
C ARG A 72 2.59 -5.97 7.68
N VAL A 73 2.99 -6.33 6.46
CA VAL A 73 2.16 -7.18 5.60
C VAL A 73 2.22 -8.62 6.12
N VAL A 74 1.05 -9.23 6.31
CA VAL A 74 0.91 -10.63 6.76
C VAL A 74 0.76 -11.56 5.55
N GLU A 75 -0.07 -11.18 4.58
CA GLU A 75 -0.31 -11.93 3.36
C GLU A 75 -0.98 -11.05 2.30
N ILE A 76 -0.85 -11.42 1.03
CA ILE A 76 -1.71 -10.92 -0.05
C ILE A 76 -3.01 -11.71 -0.04
N VAL A 77 -4.12 -11.05 0.31
CA VAL A 77 -5.45 -11.68 0.38
C VAL A 77 -6.08 -11.81 -1.00
N ASN A 78 -5.79 -10.86 -1.88
CA ASN A 78 -6.32 -10.86 -3.23
C ASN A 78 -5.35 -10.13 -4.17
N CYS A 79 -5.16 -10.66 -5.36
CA CYS A 79 -4.36 -10.07 -6.43
C CYS A 79 -4.98 -10.48 -7.77
N PHE A 80 -5.42 -9.50 -8.55
CA PHE A 80 -6.06 -9.72 -9.84
C PHE A 80 -5.70 -8.61 -10.82
N GLU A 81 -5.71 -8.93 -12.12
CA GLU A 81 -5.60 -7.91 -13.17
C GLU A 81 -6.89 -7.09 -13.25
N ASP A 82 -6.73 -5.78 -13.24
CA ASP A 82 -7.80 -4.79 -13.38
C ASP A 82 -7.41 -3.77 -14.47
N HIS A 83 -8.38 -2.97 -14.91
CA HIS A 83 -8.17 -2.02 -16.00
C HIS A 83 -8.76 -0.64 -15.69
N GLY A 84 -7.96 0.40 -15.95
CA GLY A 84 -8.34 1.80 -15.77
C GLY A 84 -8.28 2.58 -17.08
N TYR A 85 -9.12 3.61 -17.20
CA TYR A 85 -9.05 4.59 -18.28
C TYR A 85 -8.32 5.84 -17.79
N PHE A 86 -7.13 6.08 -18.32
CA PHE A 86 -6.33 7.24 -17.94
C PHE A 86 -6.44 8.34 -19.01
N SER A 87 -6.63 9.59 -18.58
CA SER A 87 -6.47 10.76 -19.46
C SER A 87 -4.99 11.02 -19.73
N LYS A 88 -4.66 11.43 -20.96
CA LYS A 88 -3.33 11.95 -21.30
C LYS A 88 -3.08 13.29 -20.63
#